data_AF-F7XVT7-F1
#
_entry.id   AF-F7XVT7-F1
#
_cell.length_a   1.000
_cell.length_b   1.000
_cell.length_c   1.000
_cell.angle_alpha   90.00
_cell.angle_beta   90.00
_cell.angle_gamma   90.00
#
_symmetry.space_group_name_H-M   'P 1'
#
loop_
_entity.id
_entity.type
_entity.pdbx_description
1 polymer ?
#
loop_
_entity_poly.entity_id
_entity_poly.type
_entity_poly.pdbx_seq_one_letter_code
_entity_poly.pdbx_strand_id
1 'polypeptide(L)'
;MQKNKINTIPLVTLIPSIITMFALCLGTTAIRYALEAKFDIAAALVIVASIMDGLDGRVARLLNSTSHFGAHLDSLADLVSFGVAPGMVLYLWSLHQLTYKGVGWAVVLFYITCSAFRLARFNVQTGDSSERKNNNFFTGVPMPAAAGLVLLPLVITFNITEYRLPNAVIAVYVALIGMMMISQLPTFSGKKVSVKREYVVPLLVLTGVMMAGILIEPWFILPLMGVGYILSIPISAIYYYRFYYNKKSTAEK
;
A
#
# COMPACT_ATOMS: atom_id res chain seq x y z
N MET A 1 -38.41 -35.17 4.59
CA MET A 1 -38.11 -33.85 5.18
C MET A 1 -36.60 -33.69 5.30
N GLN A 2 -35.96 -33.02 4.33
CA GLN A 2 -34.55 -32.62 4.45
C GLN A 2 -34.45 -31.59 5.59
N LYS A 3 -33.74 -31.92 6.66
CA LYS A 3 -33.40 -30.95 7.70
C LYS A 3 -32.59 -29.83 7.04
N ASN A 4 -33.14 -28.62 7.01
CA ASN A 4 -32.38 -27.40 6.77
C ASN A 4 -31.27 -27.34 7.83
N LYS A 5 -30.05 -27.75 7.45
CA LYS A 5 -28.85 -27.38 8.20
C LYS A 5 -28.78 -25.86 8.12
N ILE A 6 -29.08 -25.19 9.23
CA ILE A 6 -28.79 -23.76 9.36
C ILE A 6 -27.29 -23.64 9.10
N ASN A 7 -26.93 -23.01 7.99
CA ASN A 7 -25.55 -22.85 7.55
C ASN A 7 -24.90 -21.78 8.44
N THR A 8 -24.57 -22.14 9.68
CA THR A 8 -23.96 -21.21 10.64
C THR A 8 -22.48 -21.05 10.32
N ILE A 9 -22.09 -19.84 9.96
CA ILE A 9 -20.68 -19.47 9.80
C ILE A 9 -20.15 -19.07 11.18
N PRO A 10 -19.04 -19.64 11.65
CA PRO A 10 -18.46 -19.24 12.93
C PRO A 10 -18.03 -17.77 12.90
N LEU A 11 -18.34 -17.02 13.96
CA LEU A 11 -18.05 -15.58 14.05
C LEU A 11 -16.55 -15.26 13.84
N VAL A 12 -15.68 -16.17 14.27
CA VAL A 12 -14.22 -16.06 14.11
C VAL A 12 -13.82 -15.97 12.63
N THR A 13 -14.59 -16.58 11.73
CA THR A 13 -14.36 -16.52 10.28
C THR A 13 -14.78 -15.20 9.65
N LEU A 14 -15.60 -14.41 10.33
CA LEU A 14 -16.02 -13.08 9.90
C LEU A 14 -15.06 -11.97 10.35
N ILE A 15 -14.21 -12.23 11.35
CA ILE A 15 -13.31 -11.21 11.92
C ILE A 15 -12.46 -10.51 10.85
N PRO A 16 -11.78 -11.22 9.91
CA PRO A 16 -11.01 -10.56 8.86
C PRO A 16 -11.88 -9.63 8.01
N SER A 17 -13.03 -10.12 7.54
CA SER A 17 -13.97 -9.33 6.74
C SER A 17 -14.51 -8.09 7.46
N ILE A 18 -14.69 -8.15 8.79
CA ILE A 18 -15.10 -6.99 9.60
C ILE A 18 -13.99 -5.94 9.63
N ILE A 19 -12.73 -6.37 9.81
CA ILE A 19 -11.57 -5.46 9.80
C ILE A 19 -11.43 -4.82 8.41
N THR A 20 -11.57 -5.59 7.34
CA THR A 20 -11.56 -5.09 5.95
C THR A 20 -12.67 -4.05 5.74
N MET A 21 -13.88 -4.31 6.22
CA MET A 21 -14.99 -3.35 6.15
C MET A 21 -14.69 -2.07 6.93
N PHE A 22 -14.02 -2.18 8.08
CA PHE A 22 -13.60 -1.01 8.84
C PHE A 22 -12.56 -0.19 8.08
N ALA A 23 -11.58 -0.84 7.44
CA ALA A 23 -10.60 -0.17 6.58
C ALA A 23 -11.28 0.58 5.42
N LEU A 24 -12.27 -0.04 4.76
CA LEU A 24 -13.08 0.59 3.72
C LEU A 24 -13.83 1.83 4.23
N CYS A 25 -14.44 1.74 5.42
CA CYS A 25 -15.10 2.88 6.05
C CYS A 25 -14.11 4.02 6.36
N LEU A 26 -12.90 3.71 6.81
CA LEU A 26 -11.86 4.72 7.05
C LEU A 26 -11.42 5.39 5.74
N GLY A 27 -11.18 4.61 4.67
CA GLY A 27 -10.78 5.13 3.36
C GLY A 27 -11.84 6.05 2.75
N THR A 28 -13.11 5.65 2.78
CA THR A 28 -14.22 6.50 2.32
C THR A 28 -14.41 7.75 3.19
N THR A 29 -14.19 7.63 4.51
CA THR A 29 -14.22 8.77 5.43
C THR A 29 -13.06 9.74 5.18
N ALA A 30 -11.89 9.26 4.74
CA ALA A 30 -10.78 10.13 4.34
C ALA A 30 -11.17 11.07 3.19
N ILE A 31 -11.95 10.57 2.22
CA ILE A 31 -12.49 11.39 1.12
C ILE A 31 -13.41 12.48 1.67
N ARG A 32 -14.28 12.15 2.63
CA ARG A 32 -15.15 13.12 3.30
C ARG A 32 -14.32 14.24 3.96
N TYR A 33 -13.29 13.90 4.72
CA TYR A 33 -12.44 14.91 5.37
C TYR A 33 -11.64 15.75 4.38
N ALA A 34 -11.23 15.18 3.24
CA ALA A 34 -10.63 15.94 2.16
C ALA A 34 -11.60 16.95 1.52
N LEU A 35 -12.89 16.61 1.43
CA LEU A 35 -13.92 17.56 1.00
C LEU A 35 -14.11 18.72 1.99
N GLU A 36 -13.92 18.47 3.29
CA GLU A 36 -13.89 19.49 4.35
C GLU A 36 -12.56 20.27 4.41
N ALA A 37 -11.63 20.04 3.46
CA ALA A 37 -10.27 20.59 3.45
C ALA A 37 -9.41 20.24 4.68
N LYS A 38 -9.79 19.20 5.43
CA LYS A 38 -9.01 18.65 6.57
C LYS A 38 -8.09 17.53 6.08
N PHE A 39 -7.06 17.93 5.35
CA PHE A 39 -6.18 16.99 4.64
C PHE A 39 -5.25 16.19 5.56
N ASP A 40 -4.92 16.74 6.73
CA ASP A 40 -4.21 16.08 7.82
C ASP A 40 -4.99 14.86 8.31
N ILE A 41 -6.26 15.04 8.66
CA ILE A 41 -7.13 13.93 9.11
C ILE A 41 -7.34 12.93 7.98
N ALA A 42 -7.54 13.42 6.75
CA ALA A 42 -7.71 12.54 5.58
C ALA A 42 -6.48 11.65 5.34
N ALA A 43 -5.27 12.21 5.38
CA ALA A 43 -4.04 11.43 5.24
C ALA A 43 -3.88 10.43 6.39
N ALA A 44 -4.15 10.85 7.63
CA ALA A 44 -4.09 9.97 8.81
C ALA A 44 -5.04 8.77 8.68
N LEU A 45 -6.27 8.99 8.19
CA LEU A 45 -7.24 7.91 8.00
C LEU A 45 -6.80 6.89 6.94
N VAL A 46 -6.18 7.32 5.85
CA VAL A 46 -5.60 6.41 4.84
C VAL A 46 -4.48 5.57 5.46
N ILE A 47 -3.63 6.19 6.30
CA ILE A 47 -2.57 5.47 7.01
C ILE A 47 -3.16 4.47 7.99
N VAL A 48 -4.16 4.84 8.78
CA VAL A 48 -4.81 3.90 9.70
C VAL A 48 -5.48 2.74 8.93
N ALA A 49 -6.11 3.03 7.79
CA ALA A 49 -6.66 2.00 6.91
C ALA A 49 -5.58 1.03 6.42
N SER A 50 -4.38 1.52 6.08
CA SER A 50 -3.24 0.66 5.70
C SER A 50 -2.76 -0.27 6.80
N ILE A 51 -2.87 0.17 8.05
CA ILE A 51 -2.50 -0.66 9.21
C ILE A 51 -3.56 -1.74 9.42
N MET A 52 -4.85 -1.42 9.28
CA MET A 52 -5.96 -2.37 9.38
C MET A 52 -5.87 -3.49 8.31
N ASP A 53 -5.59 -3.12 7.07
CA ASP A 53 -5.35 -4.03 5.93
C ASP A 53 -4.09 -4.93 6.11
N GLY A 54 -3.08 -4.40 6.80
CA GLY A 54 -1.94 -5.23 7.21
C GLY A 54 -2.32 -6.28 8.27
N LEU A 55 -3.34 -6.00 9.08
CA LEU A 55 -3.76 -6.84 10.20
C LEU A 55 -4.75 -7.93 9.78
N ASP A 56 -5.78 -7.62 9.00
CA ASP A 56 -6.76 -8.62 8.54
C ASP A 56 -6.12 -9.74 7.71
N GLY A 57 -5.19 -9.42 6.81
CA GLY A 57 -4.45 -10.39 6.02
C GLY A 57 -3.51 -11.29 6.85
N ARG A 58 -3.12 -10.85 8.06
CA ARG A 58 -2.37 -11.69 9.03
C ARG A 58 -3.33 -12.51 9.90
N VAL A 59 -4.40 -11.89 10.38
CA VAL A 59 -5.44 -12.54 11.21
C VAL A 59 -6.13 -13.65 10.42
N ALA A 60 -6.45 -13.45 9.13
CA ALA A 60 -7.03 -14.47 8.26
C ALA A 60 -6.14 -15.71 8.12
N ARG A 61 -4.81 -15.53 8.05
CA ARG A 61 -3.83 -16.62 7.98
C ARG A 61 -3.68 -17.34 9.32
N LEU A 62 -3.66 -16.61 10.42
CA LEU A 62 -3.55 -17.19 11.77
C LEU A 62 -4.78 -18.02 12.13
N LEU A 63 -5.96 -17.60 11.69
CA LEU A 63 -7.22 -18.27 11.97
C LEU A 63 -7.54 -19.42 10.99
N ASN A 64 -6.65 -19.73 10.03
CA ASN A 64 -6.91 -20.64 8.90
C ASN A 64 -8.26 -20.37 8.22
N SER A 65 -8.67 -19.11 8.22
CA SER A 65 -10.03 -18.71 7.89
C SER A 65 -10.02 -17.83 6.64
N THR A 66 -9.41 -18.35 5.58
CA THR A 66 -9.39 -17.69 4.27
C THR A 66 -10.63 -18.10 3.48
N SER A 67 -11.67 -17.27 3.50
CA SER A 67 -12.84 -17.44 2.64
C SER A 67 -12.62 -16.78 1.28
N HIS A 68 -13.05 -17.43 0.19
CA HIS A 68 -13.04 -16.82 -1.14
C HIS A 68 -13.77 -15.47 -1.16
N PHE A 69 -14.90 -15.36 -0.45
CA PHE A 69 -15.64 -14.10 -0.36
C PHE A 69 -14.81 -13.00 0.31
N GLY A 70 -14.14 -13.33 1.43
CA GLY A 70 -13.28 -12.39 2.15
C GLY A 70 -12.13 -11.87 1.28
N ALA A 71 -11.50 -12.75 0.48
CA ALA A 71 -10.43 -12.34 -0.44
C ALA A 71 -10.90 -11.37 -1.55
N HIS A 72 -12.13 -11.53 -2.05
CA HIS A 72 -12.69 -10.58 -3.02
C HIS A 72 -13.07 -9.25 -2.35
N LEU A 73 -13.62 -9.31 -1.13
CA LEU A 73 -13.97 -8.13 -0.34
C LEU A 73 -12.72 -7.31 0.00
N ASP A 74 -11.64 -7.97 0.41
CA ASP A 74 -10.30 -7.42 0.65
C ASP A 74 -9.82 -6.61 -0.55
N SER A 75 -9.83 -7.22 -1.73
CA SER A 75 -9.44 -6.53 -2.97
C SER A 75 -10.33 -5.31 -3.31
N LEU A 76 -11.64 -5.40 -3.09
CA LEU A 76 -12.53 -4.26 -3.35
C LEU A 76 -12.27 -3.13 -2.35
N ALA A 77 -12.06 -3.47 -1.08
CA ALA A 77 -11.74 -2.52 -0.03
C ALA A 77 -10.37 -1.84 -0.25
N ASP A 78 -9.36 -2.62 -0.66
CA ASP A 78 -8.03 -2.17 -1.07
C ASP A 78 -8.12 -1.08 -2.16
N LEU A 79 -8.87 -1.36 -3.22
CA LEU A 79 -9.00 -0.45 -4.35
C LEU A 79 -9.59 0.89 -3.92
N VAL A 80 -10.62 0.87 -3.06
CA VAL A 80 -11.25 2.10 -2.56
C VAL A 80 -10.35 2.84 -1.58
N SER A 81 -9.74 2.12 -0.63
CA SER A 81 -9.00 2.73 0.48
C SER A 81 -7.62 3.25 0.06
N PHE A 82 -6.98 2.60 -0.92
CA PHE A 82 -5.61 2.92 -1.34
C PHE A 82 -5.50 3.44 -2.78
N GLY A 83 -6.48 3.11 -3.64
CA GLY A 83 -6.57 3.65 -4.99
C GLY A 83 -7.42 4.92 -5.03
N VAL A 84 -8.71 4.80 -4.70
CA VAL A 84 -9.66 5.90 -4.85
C VAL A 84 -9.43 7.00 -3.83
N ALA A 85 -9.35 6.66 -2.54
CA ALA A 85 -9.25 7.67 -1.48
C ALA A 85 -8.02 8.58 -1.61
N PRO A 86 -6.79 8.06 -1.77
CA PRO A 86 -5.61 8.91 -1.92
C PRO A 86 -5.64 9.76 -3.19
N GLY A 87 -6.15 9.20 -4.29
CA GLY A 87 -6.34 9.93 -5.55
C GLY A 87 -7.30 11.11 -5.39
N MET A 88 -8.43 10.90 -4.71
CA MET A 88 -9.40 11.94 -4.40
C MET A 88 -8.84 13.00 -3.45
N VAL A 89 -8.10 12.59 -2.41
CA VAL A 89 -7.44 13.51 -1.47
C VAL A 89 -6.52 14.47 -2.22
N LEU A 90 -5.68 13.96 -3.12
CA LEU A 90 -4.76 14.80 -3.91
C LEU A 90 -5.48 15.65 -4.95
N TYR A 91 -6.59 15.15 -5.50
CA TYR A 91 -7.43 15.95 -6.39
C TYR A 91 -7.95 17.21 -5.70
N LEU A 92 -8.58 17.01 -4.53
CA LEU A 92 -9.18 18.08 -3.72
C LEU A 92 -8.13 19.00 -3.11
N TRP A 93 -6.94 18.49 -2.81
CA TRP A 93 -5.85 19.31 -2.29
C TRP A 93 -5.15 20.15 -3.36
N SER A 94 -4.86 19.57 -4.54
CA SER A 94 -3.92 20.18 -5.49
C SER A 94 -4.26 20.02 -6.96
N LEU A 95 -4.71 18.84 -7.39
CA LEU A 95 -4.82 18.59 -8.84
C LEU A 95 -5.99 19.32 -9.49
N HIS A 96 -7.02 19.72 -8.72
CA HIS A 96 -8.12 20.54 -9.25
C HIS A 96 -7.68 21.96 -9.67
N GLN A 97 -6.49 22.41 -9.24
CA GLN A 97 -5.97 23.76 -9.47
C GLN A 97 -5.03 23.85 -10.68
N LEU A 98 -4.92 22.80 -11.50
CA LEU A 98 -4.12 22.85 -12.72
C LEU A 98 -4.74 23.81 -13.75
N THR A 99 -3.88 24.55 -14.46
CA THR A 99 -4.28 25.53 -15.49
C THR A 99 -5.15 24.93 -16.59
N TYR A 100 -4.84 23.70 -17.01
CA TYR A 100 -5.62 22.95 -17.99
C TYR A 100 -6.74 22.18 -17.30
N LYS A 101 -7.98 22.65 -17.50
CA LYS A 101 -9.18 21.99 -16.97
C LYS A 101 -9.21 20.51 -17.41
N GLY A 102 -9.41 19.62 -16.45
CA GLY A 102 -9.55 18.17 -16.68
C GLY A 102 -8.26 17.34 -16.59
N VAL A 103 -7.07 17.94 -16.73
CA VAL A 103 -5.80 17.19 -16.65
C VAL A 103 -5.61 16.58 -15.26
N GLY A 104 -5.88 17.36 -14.21
CA GLY A 104 -5.78 16.86 -12.84
C GLY A 104 -6.71 15.67 -12.58
N TRP A 105 -7.91 15.68 -13.15
CA TRP A 105 -8.84 14.55 -13.05
C TRP A 105 -8.35 13.33 -13.84
N ALA A 106 -7.82 13.54 -15.05
CA ALA A 106 -7.26 12.46 -15.86
C ALA A 106 -6.10 11.74 -15.14
N VAL A 107 -5.25 12.46 -14.43
CA VAL A 107 -4.15 11.87 -13.63
C VAL A 107 -4.69 11.01 -12.48
N VAL A 108 -5.76 11.45 -11.82
CA VAL A 108 -6.42 10.68 -10.74
C VAL A 108 -7.03 9.41 -11.29
N LEU A 109 -7.75 9.50 -12.42
CA LEU A 109 -8.30 8.33 -13.11
C LEU A 109 -7.19 7.36 -13.49
N PHE A 110 -6.09 7.86 -14.05
CA PHE A 110 -4.93 7.04 -14.41
C PHE A 110 -4.38 6.29 -13.20
N TYR A 111 -4.18 6.97 -12.06
CA TYR A 111 -3.72 6.33 -10.82
C TYR A 111 -4.69 5.23 -10.33
N ILE A 112 -5.99 5.50 -10.33
CA ILE A 112 -7.02 4.53 -9.92
C ILE A 112 -7.02 3.32 -10.86
N THR A 113 -6.94 3.53 -12.19
CA THR A 113 -6.85 2.46 -13.18
C THR A 113 -5.60 1.61 -12.97
N CYS A 114 -4.44 2.23 -12.71
CA CYS A 114 -3.21 1.51 -12.38
C CYS A 114 -3.37 0.65 -11.11
N SER A 115 -4.07 1.18 -10.11
CA SER A 115 -4.40 0.46 -8.87
C SER A 115 -5.25 -0.77 -9.13
N ALA A 116 -6.29 -0.65 -9.95
CA ALA A 116 -7.16 -1.77 -10.31
C ALA A 116 -6.42 -2.87 -11.09
N PHE A 117 -5.63 -2.51 -12.11
CA PHE A 117 -4.87 -3.49 -12.91
C PHE A 117 -3.90 -4.30 -12.07
N ARG A 118 -3.21 -3.62 -11.16
CA ARG A 118 -2.26 -4.25 -10.27
C ARG A 118 -2.92 -5.26 -9.35
N LEU A 119 -4.08 -4.94 -8.78
CA LEU A 119 -4.81 -5.83 -7.89
C LEU A 119 -5.38 -7.03 -8.65
N ALA A 120 -5.92 -6.79 -9.86
CA ALA A 120 -6.34 -7.87 -10.76
C ALA A 120 -5.19 -8.85 -11.05
N ARG A 121 -3.99 -8.33 -11.37
CA ARG A 121 -2.80 -9.15 -11.59
C ARG A 121 -2.41 -9.93 -10.34
N PHE A 122 -2.43 -9.31 -9.16
CA PHE A 122 -2.11 -9.97 -7.89
C PHE A 122 -3.08 -11.11 -7.58
N ASN A 123 -4.38 -10.90 -7.86
CA ASN A 123 -5.43 -11.90 -7.65
C ASN A 123 -5.28 -13.09 -8.59
N VAL A 124 -4.97 -12.86 -9.87
CA VAL A 124 -4.69 -13.94 -10.85
C VAL A 124 -3.45 -14.73 -10.47
N GLN A 125 -2.33 -14.05 -10.16
CA GLN A 125 -1.07 -14.71 -9.79
C GLN A 125 -1.15 -15.50 -8.46
N THR A 126 -2.09 -15.16 -7.59
CA THR A 126 -2.31 -15.88 -6.33
C THR A 126 -3.15 -17.15 -6.52
N GLY A 127 -3.97 -17.23 -7.57
CA GLY A 127 -4.79 -18.41 -7.90
C GLY A 127 -3.99 -19.58 -8.47
N ASP A 128 -2.91 -19.31 -9.20
CA ASP A 128 -2.01 -20.35 -9.72
C ASP A 128 -0.94 -20.72 -8.67
N SER A 129 -1.22 -21.82 -7.97
CA SER A 129 -0.39 -22.36 -6.87
C SER A 129 0.99 -22.90 -7.29
N SER A 130 1.33 -22.88 -8.58
CA SER A 130 2.58 -23.42 -9.13
C SER A 130 3.77 -22.45 -9.08
N GLU A 131 3.58 -21.13 -9.04
CA GLU A 131 4.70 -20.15 -9.17
C GLU A 131 5.17 -19.51 -7.86
N ARG A 132 4.47 -19.74 -6.73
CA ARG A 132 4.83 -19.11 -5.43
C ARG A 132 6.11 -19.64 -4.79
N LYS A 133 6.78 -20.63 -5.39
CA LYS A 133 7.80 -21.41 -4.70
C LYS A 133 9.18 -20.76 -4.60
N ASN A 134 9.49 -19.62 -5.24
CA ASN A 134 10.90 -19.19 -5.25
C ASN A 134 11.31 -17.71 -5.36
N ASN A 135 10.50 -16.69 -5.05
CA ASN A 135 10.99 -15.31 -5.11
C ASN A 135 10.85 -14.52 -3.81
N ASN A 136 12.01 -14.09 -3.27
CA ASN A 136 12.16 -13.14 -2.14
C ASN A 136 11.71 -11.70 -2.48
N PHE A 137 11.04 -11.51 -3.62
CA PHE A 137 10.73 -10.21 -4.19
C PHE A 137 9.24 -10.16 -4.55
N PHE A 138 8.57 -9.06 -4.18
CA PHE A 138 7.26 -8.73 -4.70
C PHE A 138 7.42 -8.10 -6.09
N THR A 139 6.50 -8.38 -7.00
CA THR A 139 6.41 -7.72 -8.31
C THR A 139 5.64 -6.41 -8.16
N GLY A 140 6.32 -5.27 -8.23
CA GLY A 140 5.77 -3.93 -8.04
C GLY A 140 5.77 -3.46 -6.57
N VAL A 141 5.64 -2.14 -6.34
CA VAL A 141 5.40 -1.52 -5.00
C VAL A 141 4.12 -2.12 -4.39
N PRO A 142 3.91 -2.39 -3.09
CA PRO A 142 2.64 -2.83 -2.45
C PRO A 142 1.51 -1.77 -2.49
N MET A 143 0.22 -2.15 -2.41
CA MET A 143 -0.90 -1.18 -2.56
C MET A 143 -0.98 -0.20 -1.38
N PRO A 144 -0.89 -0.66 -0.11
CA PRO A 144 -0.81 0.25 1.03
C PRO A 144 0.42 1.18 0.97
N ALA A 145 1.57 0.67 0.49
CA ALA A 145 2.77 1.47 0.32
C ALA A 145 2.59 2.53 -0.79
N ALA A 146 1.96 2.19 -1.91
CA ALA A 146 1.68 3.14 -2.98
C ALA A 146 0.77 4.27 -2.52
N ALA A 147 -0.24 3.99 -1.69
CA ALA A 147 -1.09 5.01 -1.07
C ALA A 147 -0.29 5.95 -0.15
N GLY A 148 0.63 5.43 0.65
CA GLY A 148 1.53 6.27 1.45
C GLY A 148 2.45 7.14 0.60
N LEU A 149 3.03 6.56 -0.45
CA LEU A 149 3.92 7.29 -1.36
C LEU A 149 3.19 8.38 -2.14
N VAL A 150 2.00 8.09 -2.68
CA VAL A 150 1.26 9.07 -3.48
C VAL A 150 0.89 10.31 -2.65
N LEU A 151 0.60 10.12 -1.36
CA LEU A 151 0.30 11.21 -0.40
C LEU A 151 1.53 11.95 0.12
N LEU A 152 2.74 11.51 -0.18
CA LEU A 152 3.98 12.08 0.37
C LEU A 152 4.14 13.59 0.08
N PRO A 153 3.82 14.12 -1.12
CA PRO A 153 3.86 15.57 -1.38
C PRO A 153 2.89 16.36 -0.50
N LEU A 154 1.74 15.79 -0.13
CA LEU A 154 0.80 16.41 0.80
C LEU A 154 1.38 16.41 2.22
N VAL A 155 1.84 15.26 2.70
CA VAL A 155 2.32 15.10 4.08
C VAL A 155 3.52 15.99 4.39
N ILE A 156 4.43 16.18 3.43
CA ILE A 156 5.59 17.07 3.58
C ILE A 156 5.17 18.52 3.87
N THR A 157 4.00 18.96 3.37
CA THR A 157 3.52 20.33 3.59
C THR A 157 2.96 20.59 4.98
N PHE A 158 2.78 19.56 5.82
CA PHE A 158 2.20 19.74 7.16
C PHE A 158 3.21 20.27 8.19
N ASN A 159 4.40 19.68 8.27
CA ASN A 159 5.40 20.02 9.32
C ASN A 159 6.84 20.15 8.81
N ILE A 160 7.12 19.94 7.50
CA ILE A 160 8.50 19.92 6.98
C ILE A 160 8.83 21.19 6.21
N THR A 161 7.94 21.64 5.33
CA THR A 161 8.18 22.85 4.53
C THR A 161 6.89 23.56 4.16
N GLU A 162 6.92 24.88 4.19
CA GLU A 162 5.86 25.73 3.64
C GLU A 162 5.93 25.78 2.10
N TYR A 163 7.04 25.33 1.50
CA TYR A 163 7.20 25.31 0.06
C TYR A 163 6.35 24.20 -0.56
N ARG A 164 5.28 24.63 -1.23
CA ARG A 164 4.42 23.74 -2.02
C ARG A 164 5.02 23.53 -3.41
N LEU A 165 5.26 22.27 -3.77
CA LEU A 165 5.65 21.90 -5.13
C LEU A 165 4.60 22.39 -6.16
N PRO A 166 5.02 22.80 -7.37
CA PRO A 166 4.07 23.18 -8.40
C PRO A 166 3.06 22.06 -8.69
N ASN A 167 1.79 22.43 -8.89
CA ASN A 167 0.70 21.47 -9.15
C ASN A 167 1.02 20.52 -10.32
N ALA A 168 1.73 20.99 -11.34
CA ALA A 168 2.20 20.18 -12.46
C ALA A 168 3.21 19.10 -12.04
N VAL A 169 4.13 19.41 -11.13
CA VAL A 169 5.11 18.45 -10.60
C VAL A 169 4.41 17.36 -9.79
N ILE A 170 3.42 17.75 -8.98
CA ILE A 170 2.60 16.80 -8.21
C ILE A 170 1.82 15.89 -9.16
N ALA A 171 1.23 16.42 -10.23
CA ALA A 171 0.54 15.62 -11.23
C ALA A 171 1.45 14.57 -11.89
N VAL A 172 2.66 14.98 -12.29
CA VAL A 172 3.67 14.06 -12.84
C VAL A 172 4.07 13.00 -11.81
N TYR A 173 4.28 13.40 -10.56
CA TYR A 173 4.61 12.48 -9.47
C TYR A 173 3.52 11.41 -9.25
N VAL A 174 2.25 11.80 -9.21
CA VAL A 174 1.12 10.86 -9.07
C VAL A 174 1.07 9.87 -10.23
N ALA A 175 1.27 10.34 -11.46
CA ALA A 175 1.34 9.47 -12.63
C ALA A 175 2.54 8.50 -12.56
N LEU A 176 3.70 8.95 -12.09
CA LEU A 176 4.87 8.10 -11.88
C LEU A 176 4.60 7.00 -10.84
N ILE A 177 3.96 7.32 -9.70
CA ILE A 177 3.58 6.31 -8.70
C ILE A 177 2.62 5.28 -9.30
N GLY A 178 1.61 5.72 -10.07
CA GLY A 178 0.72 4.82 -10.81
C GLY A 178 1.47 3.88 -11.76
N MET A 179 2.44 4.39 -12.52
CA MET A 179 3.28 3.56 -13.39
C MET A 179 4.15 2.57 -12.60
N MET A 180 4.71 2.99 -11.46
CA MET A 180 5.50 2.10 -10.59
C MET A 180 4.69 0.93 -10.03
N MET A 181 3.38 1.08 -9.89
CA MET A 181 2.49 0.02 -9.44
C MET A 181 2.23 -1.07 -10.49
N ILE A 182 2.18 -0.70 -11.78
CA ILE A 182 2.02 -1.66 -12.88
C ILE A 182 3.36 -2.30 -13.24
N SER A 183 4.46 -1.57 -13.03
CA SER A 183 5.81 -2.01 -13.39
C SER A 183 6.22 -3.32 -12.72
N GLN A 184 6.97 -4.16 -13.45
CA GLN A 184 7.47 -5.45 -12.98
C GLN A 184 8.69 -5.33 -12.04
N LEU A 185 8.93 -4.15 -11.47
CA LEU A 185 10.11 -3.93 -10.63
C LEU A 185 10.04 -4.79 -9.36
N PRO A 186 11.05 -5.62 -9.09
CA PRO A 186 11.10 -6.45 -7.89
C PRO A 186 11.32 -5.55 -6.67
N THR A 187 10.29 -5.39 -5.83
CA THR A 187 10.42 -4.72 -4.53
C THR A 187 10.69 -5.73 -3.44
N PHE A 188 11.51 -5.35 -2.46
CA PHE A 188 11.99 -6.26 -1.43
C PHE A 188 10.82 -6.79 -0.60
N SER A 189 10.62 -8.12 -0.60
CA SER A 189 9.65 -8.76 0.28
C SER A 189 10.34 -9.09 1.59
N GLY A 190 10.03 -8.38 2.67
CA GLY A 190 10.57 -8.64 4.02
C GLY A 190 10.27 -10.05 4.58
N LYS A 191 9.59 -10.92 3.82
CA LYS A 191 9.13 -12.26 4.22
C LYS A 191 10.24 -13.26 4.54
N LYS A 192 11.50 -13.01 4.16
CA LYS A 192 12.66 -13.90 4.45
C LYS A 192 13.90 -13.15 4.94
N VAL A 193 13.75 -11.98 5.57
CA VAL A 193 14.89 -11.31 6.22
C VAL A 193 15.18 -12.03 7.54
N SER A 194 16.17 -12.92 7.55
CA SER A 194 16.70 -13.51 8.78
C SER A 194 17.71 -12.54 9.38
N VAL A 195 17.46 -12.13 10.62
CA VAL A 195 18.33 -11.22 11.37
C VAL A 195 19.23 -12.06 12.26
N LYS A 196 20.55 -11.84 12.22
CA LYS A 196 21.47 -12.52 13.15
C LYS A 196 21.09 -12.13 14.58
N ARG A 197 21.23 -13.07 15.52
CA ARG A 197 20.82 -12.90 16.92
C ARG A 197 21.46 -11.66 17.58
N GLU A 198 22.68 -11.30 17.18
CA GLU A 198 23.43 -10.12 17.64
C GLU A 198 22.76 -8.77 17.27
N TYR A 199 21.99 -8.71 16.18
CA TYR A 199 21.29 -7.49 15.75
C TYR A 199 19.83 -7.44 16.19
N VAL A 200 19.32 -8.46 16.89
CA VAL A 200 17.91 -8.50 17.32
C VAL A 200 17.59 -7.38 18.30
N VAL A 201 18.44 -7.14 19.30
CA VAL A 201 18.22 -6.08 20.29
C VAL A 201 18.32 -4.69 19.65
N PRO A 202 19.38 -4.35 18.87
CA PRO A 202 19.42 -3.10 18.12
C PRO A 202 18.21 -2.90 17.20
N LEU A 203 17.76 -3.94 16.52
CA LEU A 203 16.59 -3.87 15.64
C LEU A 203 15.30 -3.62 16.42
N LEU A 204 15.09 -4.30 17.56
CA LEU A 204 13.93 -4.07 18.42
C LEU A 204 13.93 -2.64 18.97
N VAL A 205 15.07 -2.15 19.43
CA VAL A 205 15.23 -0.75 19.88
C VAL A 205 14.92 0.22 18.74
N LEU A 206 15.46 -0.01 17.54
CA LEU A 206 15.18 0.80 16.36
C LEU A 206 13.67 0.81 16.05
N THR A 207 13.00 -0.34 16.08
CA THR A 207 11.55 -0.40 15.87
C THR A 207 10.77 0.36 16.95
N GLY A 208 11.20 0.29 18.21
CA GLY A 208 10.60 1.05 19.31
C GLY A 208 10.78 2.56 19.14
N VAL A 209 11.98 3.00 18.74
CA VAL A 209 12.27 4.42 18.45
C VAL A 209 11.44 4.92 17.26
N MET A 210 11.34 4.13 16.19
CA MET A 210 10.51 4.48 15.03
C MET A 210 9.04 4.59 15.42
N MET A 211 8.54 3.66 16.24
CA MET A 211 7.15 3.68 16.70
C MET A 211 6.88 4.88 17.62
N ALA A 212 7.80 5.19 18.54
CA ALA A 212 7.72 6.39 19.36
C ALA A 212 7.72 7.65 18.48
N GLY A 213 8.59 7.71 17.47
CA GLY A 213 8.63 8.81 16.50
C GLY A 213 7.30 8.99 15.76
N ILE A 214 6.66 7.91 15.30
CA ILE A 214 5.34 7.97 14.65
C ILE A 214 4.28 8.52 15.60
N LEU A 215 4.34 8.17 16.89
CA LEU A 215 3.37 8.64 17.89
C LEU A 215 3.58 10.12 18.27
N ILE A 216 4.82 10.60 18.23
CA ILE A 216 5.17 11.97 18.64
C ILE A 216 5.04 12.93 17.45
N GLU A 217 5.66 12.60 16.31
CA GLU A 217 5.71 13.45 15.10
C GLU A 217 5.47 12.60 13.83
N PRO A 218 4.23 12.15 13.58
CA PRO A 218 3.90 11.28 12.44
C PRO A 218 4.23 11.96 11.10
N TRP A 219 3.97 13.25 10.99
CA TRP A 219 4.15 14.02 9.75
C TRP A 219 5.62 14.25 9.38
N PHE A 220 6.55 14.06 10.31
CA PHE A 220 7.98 14.07 10.04
C PHE A 220 8.51 12.66 9.72
N ILE A 221 8.10 11.66 10.51
CA ILE A 221 8.62 10.28 10.38
C ILE A 221 8.07 9.57 9.14
N LEU A 222 6.81 9.77 8.79
CA LEU A 222 6.18 9.09 7.65
C LEU A 222 6.81 9.48 6.29
N PRO A 223 7.08 10.76 5.98
CA PRO A 223 7.85 11.13 4.80
C PRO A 223 9.25 10.54 4.80
N LEU A 224 9.96 10.54 5.94
CA LEU A 224 11.29 9.95 6.04
C LEU A 224 11.29 8.46 5.68
N MET A 225 10.30 7.73 6.20
CA MET A 225 10.07 6.32 5.84
C MET A 225 9.72 6.16 4.35
N GLY A 226 8.89 7.03 3.79
CA GLY A 226 8.52 7.00 2.38
C GLY A 226 9.69 7.27 1.44
N VAL A 227 10.54 8.26 1.76
CA VAL A 227 11.79 8.54 1.02
C VAL A 227 12.75 7.36 1.14
N GLY A 228 12.95 6.82 2.35
CA GLY A 228 13.76 5.62 2.55
C GLY A 228 13.26 4.42 1.74
N TYR A 229 11.93 4.25 1.66
CA TYR A 229 11.31 3.22 0.84
C TYR A 229 11.56 3.44 -0.65
N ILE A 230 11.37 4.66 -1.18
CA ILE A 230 11.68 4.99 -2.58
C ILE A 230 13.15 4.69 -2.90
N LEU A 231 14.08 5.06 -2.02
CA LEU A 231 15.50 4.79 -2.19
C LEU A 231 15.85 3.30 -2.15
N SER A 232 15.05 2.49 -1.43
CA SER A 232 15.22 1.03 -1.38
C SER A 232 14.82 0.33 -2.70
N ILE A 233 13.95 0.94 -3.51
CA ILE A 233 13.46 0.36 -4.79
C ILE A 233 14.59 0.14 -5.81
N PRO A 234 15.44 1.13 -6.15
CA PRO A 234 16.55 0.92 -7.09
C PRO A 234 17.59 -0.05 -6.52
N ILE A 235 17.84 -0.03 -5.20
CA ILE A 235 18.76 -0.98 -4.54
C ILE A 235 18.24 -2.42 -4.69
N SER A 236 16.94 -2.62 -4.47
CA SER A 236 16.26 -3.90 -4.65
C SER A 236 16.33 -4.39 -6.11
N ALA A 237 16.10 -3.49 -7.06
CA ALA A 237 16.22 -3.80 -8.49
C ALA A 237 17.65 -4.21 -8.86
N ILE A 238 18.67 -3.45 -8.46
CA ILE A 238 20.08 -3.75 -8.73
C ILE A 238 20.47 -5.10 -8.11
N TYR A 239 20.08 -5.35 -6.85
CA TYR A 239 20.38 -6.60 -6.18
C TYR A 239 19.69 -7.79 -6.86
N TYR A 240 18.43 -7.65 -7.27
CA TYR A 240 17.71 -8.68 -8.02
C TYR A 240 18.40 -9.00 -9.35
N TYR A 241 18.71 -7.99 -10.17
CA TYR A 241 19.36 -8.20 -11.47
C TYR A 241 20.76 -8.81 -11.31
N ARG A 242 21.53 -8.40 -10.28
CA ARG A 242 22.87 -8.94 -10.03
C ARG A 242 22.86 -10.39 -9.55
N PHE A 243 21.88 -10.78 -8.72
CA PHE A 243 21.80 -12.14 -8.15
C PHE A 243 21.11 -13.14 -9.09
N TYR A 244 20.06 -12.73 -9.81
CA TYR A 244 19.31 -13.62 -10.71
C TYR A 244 20.02 -13.85 -12.06
N TYR A 245 20.75 -12.85 -12.59
CA TYR A 245 21.54 -13.00 -13.82
C TYR A 245 22.76 -13.93 -13.61
N ASN A 246 23.45 -13.81 -12.48
CA ASN A 246 24.58 -14.70 -12.15
C ASN A 246 24.14 -16.16 -11.94
N LYS A 247 22.94 -16.40 -11.38
CA LYS A 247 22.43 -17.77 -11.18
C LYS A 247 22.07 -18.46 -12.49
N LYS A 248 21.63 -17.71 -13.52
CA LYS A 248 21.36 -18.25 -14.85
C LYS A 248 22.65 -18.60 -15.61
N SER A 249 23.68 -17.76 -15.52
CA SER A 249 24.99 -18.00 -16.16
C SER A 249 25.79 -19.17 -15.54
N THR A 250 25.53 -19.53 -14.28
CA THR A 250 26.18 -20.68 -13.62
C THR A 250 25.40 -22.00 -13.82
N ALA A 251 24.16 -21.93 -14.31
CA ALA A 251 23.34 -23.10 -14.63
C ALA A 251 23.45 -23.55 -16.10
N GLU A 252 24.08 -22.73 -16.96
CA GLU A 252 24.38 -23.01 -18.38
C GLU A 252 25.86 -23.41 -18.62
N LYS A 253 26.64 -23.62 -17.56
CA LYS A 253 28.00 -24.20 -17.61
C LYS A 253 28.02 -25.55 -16.92
#